data_AF-A0A3C0WLC2-F1
#
_entry.id   AF-A0A3C0WLC2-F1
#
_cell.length_a   1.000
_cell.length_b   1.000
_cell.length_c   1.000
_cell.angle_alpha   90.00
_cell.angle_beta   90.00
_cell.angle_gamma   90.00
#
_symmetry.space_group_name_H-M   'P 1'
#
loop_
_entity.id
_entity.type
_entity.pdbx_description
1 polymer ?
#
loop_
_entity_poly.entity_id
_entity_poly.type
_entity_poly.pdbx_seq_one_letter_code
_entity_poly.pdbx_strand_id
1 'polypeptide(L)'
;LDARISNYELAFQMQMAAPELIDLSKETAATKELYGIDGSATDAFGKMCLMSRRMVERGVRYMHLVDADWDAHGDVKGNHQSRGKAVDKPIAGLLADLEARGLLEKTLVVWSGEFGRTPIMQGSNGRDHHPYGFSIWMAGGGIKGGKVIGATDDFGFNAVEDRFHVNDLHATMMSLLGVNHEELTYLFEGRERRLTDVGGQNDISRRLVEG
;
A
#
# COMPACT_ATOMS: atom_id res chain seq x y z
N LEU A 1 20.96 -6.77 -29.98
CA LEU A 1 19.81 -7.27 -30.78
C LEU A 1 18.83 -7.99 -29.85
N ASP A 2 19.34 -8.87 -28.98
CA ASP A 2 18.58 -9.65 -28.00
C ASP A 2 17.74 -8.81 -27.03
N ALA A 3 18.28 -7.72 -26.47
CA ALA A 3 17.50 -6.83 -25.59
C ALA A 3 16.28 -6.18 -26.27
N ARG A 4 16.32 -5.97 -27.60
CA ARG A 4 15.15 -5.49 -28.36
C ARG A 4 14.16 -6.61 -28.62
N ILE A 5 14.64 -7.82 -28.94
CA ILE A 5 13.80 -9.00 -29.13
C ILE A 5 13.06 -9.34 -27.83
N SER A 6 13.75 -9.41 -26.69
CA SER A 6 13.13 -9.64 -25.38
C SER A 6 12.13 -8.56 -24.98
N ASN A 7 12.37 -7.30 -25.36
CA ASN A 7 11.42 -6.21 -25.11
C ASN A 7 10.16 -6.33 -25.98
N TYR A 8 10.30 -6.74 -27.26
CA TYR A 8 9.15 -7.01 -28.13
C TYR A 8 8.37 -8.27 -27.71
N GLU A 9 9.06 -9.31 -27.27
CA GLU A 9 8.43 -10.52 -26.71
C GLU A 9 7.69 -10.19 -25.42
N LEU A 10 8.28 -9.39 -24.52
CA LEU A 10 7.61 -8.91 -23.31
C LEU A 10 6.39 -8.06 -23.65
N ALA A 11 6.50 -7.12 -24.58
CA ALA A 11 5.39 -6.30 -25.04
C ALA A 11 4.27 -7.16 -25.65
N PHE A 12 4.61 -8.18 -26.43
CA PHE A 12 3.65 -9.13 -26.99
C PHE A 12 2.97 -9.99 -25.91
N GLN A 13 3.72 -10.50 -24.95
CA GLN A 13 3.16 -11.24 -23.81
C GLN A 13 2.22 -10.35 -22.97
N MET A 14 2.60 -9.09 -22.72
CA MET A 14 1.73 -8.10 -22.10
C MET A 14 0.47 -7.86 -22.95
N GLN A 15 0.61 -7.70 -24.26
CA GLN A 15 -0.52 -7.44 -25.18
C GLN A 15 -1.49 -8.63 -25.28
N MET A 16 -1.00 -9.86 -25.13
CA MET A 16 -1.81 -11.08 -25.11
C MET A 16 -2.47 -11.34 -23.75
N ALA A 17 -1.79 -11.03 -22.64
CA ALA A 17 -2.29 -11.28 -21.29
C ALA A 17 -3.17 -10.13 -20.73
N ALA A 18 -2.96 -8.90 -21.20
CA ALA A 18 -3.65 -7.70 -20.71
C ALA A 18 -5.17 -7.68 -20.98
N PRO A 19 -5.71 -8.16 -22.13
CA PRO A 19 -7.14 -8.03 -22.42
C PRO A 19 -8.00 -8.75 -21.40
N GLU A 20 -7.63 -9.99 -21.03
CA GLU A 20 -8.39 -10.75 -20.04
C GLU A 20 -8.29 -10.08 -18.67
N LEU A 21 -7.11 -9.61 -18.27
CA LEU A 21 -6.86 -8.97 -16.98
C LEU A 21 -7.69 -7.68 -16.78
N ILE A 22 -7.82 -6.86 -17.82
CA ILE A 22 -8.46 -5.54 -17.78
C ILE A 22 -9.96 -5.64 -18.08
N ASP A 23 -10.41 -6.67 -18.80
CA ASP A 23 -11.84 -6.89 -19.07
C ASP A 23 -12.56 -7.36 -17.80
N LEU A 24 -13.23 -6.40 -17.13
CA LEU A 24 -14.10 -6.64 -15.98
C LEU A 24 -15.58 -6.84 -16.36
N SER A 25 -15.91 -6.84 -17.66
CA SER A 25 -17.30 -6.99 -18.11
C SER A 25 -17.89 -8.34 -17.67
N LYS A 26 -17.06 -9.38 -17.66
CA LYS A 26 -17.39 -10.76 -17.30
C LYS A 26 -17.43 -11.04 -15.80
N GLU A 27 -17.06 -10.07 -14.96
CA GLU A 27 -17.11 -10.24 -13.51
C GLU A 27 -18.55 -10.28 -12.99
N THR A 28 -18.77 -11.12 -11.98
CA THR A 28 -20.11 -11.33 -11.41
C THR A 28 -20.60 -10.05 -10.72
N ALA A 29 -21.92 -9.91 -10.60
CA ALA A 29 -22.52 -8.80 -9.85
C ALA A 29 -22.05 -8.80 -8.38
N ALA A 30 -21.91 -9.98 -7.78
CA ALA A 30 -21.40 -10.12 -6.41
C ALA A 30 -19.95 -9.63 -6.28
N THR A 31 -19.08 -9.95 -7.25
CA THR A 31 -17.70 -9.42 -7.27
C THR A 31 -17.72 -7.89 -7.39
N LYS A 32 -18.50 -7.34 -8.33
CA LYS A 32 -18.56 -5.88 -8.53
C LYS A 32 -19.07 -5.17 -7.28
N GLU A 33 -20.08 -5.73 -6.63
CA GLU A 33 -20.63 -5.21 -5.36
C GLU A 33 -19.59 -5.24 -4.25
N LEU A 34 -18.84 -6.34 -4.09
CA LEU A 34 -17.78 -6.47 -3.08
C LEU A 34 -16.76 -5.33 -3.16
N TYR A 35 -16.37 -4.94 -4.38
CA TYR A 35 -15.41 -3.87 -4.62
C TYR A 35 -16.04 -2.47 -4.77
N GLY A 36 -17.37 -2.34 -4.75
CA GLY A 36 -18.05 -1.06 -4.98
C GLY A 36 -17.91 -0.53 -6.42
N ILE A 37 -17.97 -1.42 -7.41
CA ILE A 37 -17.89 -1.08 -8.84
C ILE A 37 -19.30 -0.88 -9.39
N ASP A 38 -19.88 0.28 -9.10
CA ASP A 38 -21.27 0.64 -9.40
C ASP A 38 -21.40 2.03 -10.05
N GLY A 39 -20.28 2.65 -10.46
CA GLY A 39 -20.26 4.01 -10.99
C GLY A 39 -20.31 5.12 -9.93
N SER A 40 -20.27 4.78 -8.63
CA SER A 40 -20.17 5.75 -7.54
C SER A 40 -18.72 6.18 -7.24
N ALA A 41 -18.49 6.84 -6.11
CA ALA A 41 -17.16 7.31 -5.69
C ALA A 41 -16.13 6.18 -5.52
N THR A 42 -16.56 4.93 -5.28
CA THR A 42 -15.68 3.78 -5.11
C THR A 42 -15.27 3.11 -6.42
N ASP A 43 -15.94 3.43 -7.54
CA ASP A 43 -15.83 2.68 -8.79
C ASP A 43 -14.40 2.60 -9.34
N ALA A 44 -13.70 3.75 -9.37
CA ALA A 44 -12.34 3.82 -9.90
C ALA A 44 -11.35 2.99 -9.07
N PHE A 45 -11.32 3.19 -7.76
CA PHE A 45 -10.42 2.47 -6.87
C PHE A 45 -10.81 1.00 -6.68
N GLY A 46 -12.11 0.70 -6.75
CA GLY A 46 -12.68 -0.66 -6.80
C GLY A 46 -12.16 -1.45 -8.00
N LYS A 47 -12.14 -0.85 -9.18
CA LYS A 47 -11.55 -1.47 -10.38
C LYS A 47 -10.05 -1.72 -10.22
N MET A 48 -9.30 -0.77 -9.64
CA MET A 48 -7.87 -0.96 -9.34
C MET A 48 -7.65 -2.13 -8.39
N CYS A 49 -8.43 -2.22 -7.30
CA CYS A 49 -8.36 -3.31 -6.33
C CYS A 49 -8.68 -4.67 -6.98
N LEU A 50 -9.76 -4.76 -7.74
CA LEU A 50 -10.15 -5.99 -8.44
C LEU A 50 -9.10 -6.43 -9.47
N MET A 51 -8.57 -5.49 -10.27
CA MET A 51 -7.46 -5.79 -11.18
C MET A 51 -6.23 -6.29 -10.42
N SER A 52 -5.94 -5.71 -9.25
CA SER A 52 -4.80 -6.11 -8.42
C SER A 52 -4.97 -7.53 -7.89
N ARG A 53 -6.17 -7.92 -7.43
CA ARG A 53 -6.46 -9.33 -7.09
C ARG A 53 -6.19 -10.26 -8.27
N ARG A 54 -6.61 -9.89 -9.48
CA ARG A 54 -6.38 -10.69 -10.70
C ARG A 54 -4.91 -10.75 -11.10
N MET A 55 -4.12 -9.72 -10.80
CA MET A 55 -2.66 -9.69 -10.95
C MET A 55 -1.98 -10.64 -9.95
N VAL A 56 -2.43 -10.67 -8.68
CA VAL A 56 -1.94 -11.62 -7.67
C VAL A 56 -2.19 -13.07 -8.10
N GLU A 57 -3.38 -13.39 -8.62
CA GLU A 57 -3.70 -14.73 -9.16
C GLU A 57 -2.75 -15.16 -10.29
N ARG A 58 -2.24 -14.18 -11.06
CA ARG A 58 -1.32 -14.38 -12.19
C ARG A 58 0.16 -14.32 -11.78
N GLY A 59 0.45 -14.21 -10.48
CA GLY A 59 1.82 -14.22 -9.96
C GLY A 59 2.58 -12.90 -10.11
N VAL A 60 1.89 -11.78 -10.33
CA VAL A 60 2.51 -10.45 -10.25
C VAL A 60 2.98 -10.22 -8.81
N ARG A 61 4.25 -9.81 -8.66
CA ARG A 61 4.92 -9.74 -7.35
C ARG A 61 4.82 -8.40 -6.65
N TYR A 62 4.48 -7.34 -7.38
CA TYR A 62 4.39 -5.98 -6.86
C TYR A 62 3.34 -5.20 -7.65
N MET A 63 2.44 -4.53 -6.93
CA MET A 63 1.44 -3.62 -7.49
C MET A 63 1.40 -2.38 -6.62
N HIS A 64 1.29 -1.21 -7.25
CA HIS A 64 1.15 0.06 -6.56
C HIS A 64 -0.16 0.70 -7.02
N LEU A 65 -1.12 0.80 -6.11
CA LEU A 65 -2.41 1.44 -6.34
C LEU A 65 -2.34 2.84 -5.73
N VAL A 66 -2.78 3.84 -6.48
CA VAL A 66 -2.72 5.24 -6.05
C VAL A 66 -4.13 5.83 -6.07
N ASP A 67 -4.57 6.31 -4.91
CA ASP A 67 -5.68 7.26 -4.80
C ASP A 67 -5.08 8.63 -4.51
N ALA A 68 -5.39 9.61 -5.35
CA ALA A 68 -4.79 10.94 -5.30
C ALA A 68 -5.61 11.92 -4.44
N ASP A 69 -5.08 13.14 -4.29
CA ASP A 69 -5.78 14.29 -3.68
C ASP A 69 -5.98 14.23 -2.16
N TRP A 70 -5.11 13.52 -1.44
CA TRP A 70 -5.06 13.51 0.03
C TRP A 70 -4.29 14.71 0.63
N ASP A 71 -3.50 15.44 -0.17
CA ASP A 71 -2.73 16.62 0.29
C ASP A 71 -3.60 17.88 0.37
N ALA A 72 -4.63 17.83 1.23
CA ALA A 72 -5.58 18.92 1.40
C ALA A 72 -5.06 19.98 2.37
N HIS A 73 -4.86 21.20 1.87
CA HIS A 73 -4.55 22.39 2.68
C HIS A 73 -5.80 23.20 3.06
N GLY A 74 -6.98 22.81 2.59
CA GLY A 74 -8.27 23.40 2.92
C GLY A 74 -9.36 22.32 2.90
N ASP A 75 -10.43 22.55 3.67
CA ASP A 75 -11.52 21.59 3.90
C ASP A 75 -11.03 20.13 4.12
N VAL A 76 -10.07 19.95 5.01
CA VAL A 76 -9.47 18.63 5.27
C VAL A 76 -10.52 17.60 5.67
N LYS A 77 -11.52 18.04 6.44
CA LYS A 77 -12.62 17.18 6.87
C LYS A 77 -13.43 16.68 5.67
N GLY A 78 -13.91 17.57 4.81
CA GLY A 78 -14.68 17.17 3.62
C GLY A 78 -13.86 16.32 2.65
N ASN A 79 -12.62 16.73 2.39
CA ASN A 79 -11.70 16.01 1.52
C ASN A 79 -11.42 14.59 2.03
N HIS A 80 -10.90 14.42 3.25
CA HIS A 80 -10.53 13.09 3.75
C HIS A 80 -11.74 12.19 3.98
N GLN A 81 -12.92 12.74 4.31
CA GLN A 81 -14.16 11.96 4.34
C GLN A 81 -14.57 11.45 2.96
N SER A 82 -14.42 12.27 1.92
CA SER A 82 -14.69 11.88 0.54
C SER A 82 -13.69 10.84 0.04
N ARG A 83 -12.39 11.07 0.24
CA ARG A 83 -11.33 10.13 -0.14
C ARG A 83 -11.44 8.81 0.62
N GLY A 84 -11.63 8.86 1.93
CA GLY A 84 -11.85 7.67 2.76
C GLY A 84 -13.01 6.81 2.26
N LYS A 85 -14.17 7.43 1.95
CA LYS A 85 -15.32 6.70 1.38
C LYS A 85 -15.03 6.07 0.02
N ALA A 86 -14.15 6.66 -0.79
CA ALA A 86 -13.79 6.14 -2.11
C ALA A 86 -12.91 4.88 -2.02
N VAL A 87 -12.09 4.74 -0.97
CA VAL A 87 -11.11 3.65 -0.85
C VAL A 87 -11.51 2.56 0.16
N ASP A 88 -12.29 2.88 1.19
CA ASP A 88 -12.61 1.97 2.31
C ASP A 88 -13.26 0.66 1.85
N LYS A 89 -14.37 0.74 1.11
CA LYS A 89 -15.07 -0.45 0.58
C LYS A 89 -14.20 -1.25 -0.41
N PRO A 90 -13.56 -0.65 -1.42
CA PRO A 90 -12.63 -1.38 -2.29
C PRO A 90 -11.51 -2.13 -1.57
N ILE A 91 -10.87 -1.51 -0.57
CA ILE A 91 -9.77 -2.12 0.20
C ILE A 91 -10.31 -3.30 1.01
N ALA A 92 -11.44 -3.11 1.70
CA ALA A 92 -12.09 -4.19 2.43
C ALA A 92 -12.46 -5.35 1.50
N GLY A 93 -12.98 -5.05 0.30
CA GLY A 93 -13.26 -6.03 -0.74
C GLY A 93 -12.02 -6.80 -1.19
N LEU A 94 -10.89 -6.10 -1.40
CA LEU A 94 -9.62 -6.72 -1.76
C LEU A 94 -9.13 -7.69 -0.69
N LEU A 95 -9.12 -7.27 0.58
CA LEU A 95 -8.67 -8.10 1.70
C LEU A 95 -9.54 -9.36 1.83
N ALA A 96 -10.87 -9.21 1.79
CA ALA A 96 -11.80 -10.32 1.88
C ALA A 96 -11.68 -11.29 0.70
N ASP A 97 -11.52 -10.78 -0.53
CA ASP A 97 -11.39 -11.62 -1.73
C ASP A 97 -10.04 -12.35 -1.75
N LEU A 98 -8.95 -11.71 -1.31
CA LEU A 98 -7.65 -12.37 -1.14
C LEU A 98 -7.72 -13.47 -0.06
N GLU A 99 -8.39 -13.21 1.06
CA GLU A 99 -8.56 -14.19 2.13
C GLU A 99 -9.38 -15.40 1.66
N ALA A 100 -10.55 -15.16 1.04
CA ALA A 100 -11.44 -16.21 0.54
C ALA A 100 -10.76 -17.13 -0.49
N ARG A 101 -9.70 -16.64 -1.16
CA ARG A 101 -8.90 -17.37 -2.15
C ARG A 101 -7.63 -17.99 -1.57
N GLY A 102 -7.37 -17.83 -0.27
CA GLY A 102 -6.12 -18.26 0.37
C GLY A 102 -4.88 -17.52 -0.16
N LEU A 103 -5.07 -16.33 -0.74
CA LEU A 103 -4.00 -15.50 -1.29
C LEU A 103 -3.46 -14.49 -0.27
N LEU A 104 -4.25 -14.11 0.73
CA LEU A 104 -3.86 -13.10 1.72
C LEU A 104 -2.64 -13.54 2.54
N GLU A 105 -2.56 -14.82 2.93
CA GLU A 105 -1.42 -15.37 3.70
C GLU A 105 -0.06 -15.20 2.99
N LYS A 106 -0.06 -15.13 1.65
CA LYS A 106 1.14 -14.97 0.83
C LYS A 106 1.25 -13.60 0.16
N THR A 107 0.38 -12.67 0.51
CA THR A 107 0.32 -11.31 -0.07
C THR A 107 0.37 -10.28 1.05
N LEU A 108 1.46 -9.51 1.10
CA LEU A 108 1.54 -8.36 2.00
C LEU A 108 0.80 -7.18 1.36
N VAL A 109 -0.27 -6.72 2.02
CA VAL A 109 -1.00 -5.49 1.67
C VAL A 109 -0.53 -4.40 2.59
N VAL A 110 -0.08 -3.28 2.02
CA VAL A 110 0.36 -2.09 2.77
C VAL A 110 -0.46 -0.90 2.33
N TRP A 111 -1.05 -0.20 3.29
CA TRP A 111 -1.66 1.11 3.06
C TRP A 111 -0.85 2.16 3.80
N SER A 112 -0.40 3.15 3.04
CA SER A 112 0.46 4.22 3.53
C SER A 112 0.23 5.48 2.72
N GLY A 113 0.39 6.62 3.38
CA GLY A 113 0.68 7.90 2.73
C GLY A 113 2.17 8.25 2.85
N GLU A 114 2.53 9.45 2.41
CA GLU A 114 3.90 9.99 2.53
C GLU A 114 4.11 10.75 3.86
N PHE A 115 3.02 11.33 4.39
CA PHE A 115 2.98 12.11 5.62
C PHE A 115 1.53 12.23 6.13
N GLY A 116 1.35 12.67 7.38
CA GLY A 116 0.04 13.00 7.96
C GLY A 116 -0.39 14.45 7.73
N ARG A 117 -1.43 14.88 8.46
CA ARG A 117 -1.86 16.28 8.61
C ARG A 117 -1.67 16.74 10.04
N THR A 118 -1.18 17.97 10.22
CA THR A 118 -0.95 18.51 11.57
C THR A 118 -2.23 18.53 12.39
N PRO A 119 -2.16 18.31 13.71
CA PRO A 119 -3.35 18.47 14.56
C PRO A 119 -3.77 19.94 14.71
N ILE A 120 -2.94 20.87 14.25
CA ILE A 120 -3.17 22.32 14.28
C ILE A 120 -3.86 22.75 12.99
N MET A 121 -4.89 23.59 13.13
CA MET A 121 -5.59 24.21 12.01
C MET A 121 -4.73 25.31 11.37
N GLN A 122 -4.58 25.24 10.05
CA GLN A 122 -4.04 26.31 9.20
C GLN A 122 -5.22 27.03 8.53
N GLY A 123 -5.31 28.35 8.67
CA GLY A 123 -6.43 29.13 8.15
C GLY A 123 -7.76 28.81 8.83
N SER A 124 -8.82 28.60 8.04
CA SER A 124 -10.19 28.39 8.54
C SER A 124 -10.62 26.93 8.65
N ASN A 125 -10.08 26.04 7.81
CA ASN A 125 -10.44 24.61 7.78
C ASN A 125 -9.34 23.69 7.21
N GLY A 126 -8.09 24.18 7.15
CA GLY A 126 -6.92 23.50 6.61
C GLY A 126 -6.00 22.90 7.68
N ARG A 127 -5.00 22.11 7.25
CA ARG A 127 -3.90 21.58 8.07
C ARG A 127 -2.61 21.52 7.23
N ASP A 128 -1.46 21.56 7.89
CA ASP A 128 -0.14 21.50 7.24
C ASP A 128 0.36 20.06 7.05
N HIS A 129 1.47 19.90 6.32
CA HIS A 129 2.19 18.63 6.19
C HIS A 129 2.71 18.15 7.56
N HIS A 130 2.54 16.86 7.87
CA HIS A 130 2.96 16.30 9.15
C HIS A 130 3.83 15.05 9.03
N PRO A 131 5.17 15.20 9.02
CA PRO A 131 6.09 14.07 8.92
C PRO A 131 6.41 13.43 10.28
N TYR A 132 5.97 13.99 11.41
CA TYR A 132 6.42 13.59 12.75
C TYR A 132 5.50 12.58 13.46
N GLY A 133 4.25 12.44 13.00
CA GLY A 133 3.26 11.54 13.57
C GLY A 133 2.15 11.25 12.56
N PHE A 134 2.12 10.04 12.02
CA PHE A 134 1.07 9.57 11.13
C PHE A 134 0.97 8.05 11.18
N SER A 135 -0.12 7.53 10.63
CA SER A 135 -0.43 6.10 10.68
C SER A 135 -0.30 5.45 9.31
N ILE A 136 0.09 4.19 9.35
CA ILE A 136 0.09 3.24 8.23
C ILE A 136 -0.53 1.95 8.75
N TRP A 137 -0.93 1.04 7.86
CA TRP A 137 -1.30 -0.31 8.28
C TRP A 137 -0.86 -1.35 7.26
N MET A 138 -0.69 -2.57 7.74
CA MET A 138 -0.33 -3.74 6.94
C MET A 138 -1.27 -4.91 7.25
N ALA A 139 -1.54 -5.75 6.26
CA ALA A 139 -2.32 -6.97 6.39
C ALA A 139 -1.78 -8.09 5.48
N GLY A 140 -2.08 -9.34 5.82
CA GLY A 140 -1.61 -10.50 5.06
C GLY A 140 -0.12 -10.77 5.24
N GLY A 141 0.46 -11.60 4.36
CA GLY A 141 1.87 -11.98 4.42
C GLY A 141 2.28 -12.67 5.73
N GLY A 142 1.35 -13.41 6.36
CA GLY A 142 1.55 -14.09 7.64
C GLY A 142 1.47 -13.19 8.88
N ILE A 143 1.19 -11.89 8.73
CA ILE A 143 1.00 -10.96 9.87
C ILE A 143 -0.19 -11.42 10.72
N LYS A 144 0.01 -11.46 12.04
CA LYS A 144 -1.07 -11.62 13.02
C LYS A 144 -1.71 -10.26 13.28
N GLY A 145 -2.94 -10.10 12.79
CA GLY A 145 -3.71 -8.86 12.94
C GLY A 145 -4.09 -8.53 14.39
N GLY A 146 -4.76 -7.38 14.57
CA GLY A 146 -5.20 -6.91 15.89
C GLY A 146 -4.10 -6.23 16.71
N LYS A 147 -3.00 -5.84 16.07
CA LYS A 147 -1.88 -5.16 16.71
C LYS A 147 -1.91 -3.67 16.38
N VAL A 148 -1.69 -2.85 17.41
CA VAL A 148 -1.40 -1.42 17.29
C VAL A 148 -0.01 -1.22 17.88
N ILE A 149 0.89 -0.63 17.10
CA ILE A 149 2.28 -0.43 17.49
C ILE A 149 2.58 1.06 17.39
N GLY A 150 3.06 1.60 18.50
CA GLY A 150 3.35 3.02 18.64
C GLY A 150 2.12 3.88 18.93
N ALA A 151 2.42 5.10 19.34
CA ALA A 151 1.43 6.11 19.68
C ALA A 151 2.02 7.51 19.48
N THR A 152 1.16 8.47 19.21
CA THR A 152 1.50 9.89 19.26
C THR A 152 1.26 10.45 20.66
N ASP A 153 1.83 11.63 20.94
CA ASP A 153 1.42 12.43 22.11
C ASP A 153 -0.09 12.75 22.08
N ASP A 154 -0.61 13.25 23.21
CA ASP A 154 -2.04 13.57 23.39
C ASP A 154 -2.58 14.59 22.38
N PHE A 155 -1.69 15.35 21.74
CA PHE A 155 -2.04 16.33 20.70
C PHE A 155 -1.98 15.73 19.30
N GLY A 156 -1.41 14.54 19.11
CA GLY A 156 -1.18 13.93 17.82
C GLY A 156 -0.01 14.54 17.06
N PHE A 157 0.94 15.20 17.75
CA PHE A 157 2.02 15.96 17.11
C PHE A 157 3.31 15.17 16.94
N ASN A 158 3.73 14.37 17.92
CA ASN A 158 4.94 13.58 17.83
C ASN A 158 4.63 12.12 18.09
N ALA A 159 5.23 11.20 17.34
CA ALA A 159 5.34 9.82 17.79
C ALA A 159 6.18 9.77 19.09
N VAL A 160 5.63 9.17 20.15
CA VAL A 160 6.24 9.10 21.49
C VAL A 160 6.45 7.67 21.99
N GLU A 161 5.65 6.72 21.54
CA GLU A 161 5.79 5.29 21.85
C GLU A 161 6.18 4.52 20.59
N ASP A 162 7.04 3.50 20.73
CA ASP A 162 7.50 2.61 19.64
C ASP A 162 7.72 3.40 18.33
N ARG A 163 8.59 4.41 18.38
CA ARG A 163 8.79 5.33 17.26
C ARG A 163 9.37 4.59 16.05
N PHE A 164 8.67 4.68 14.92
CA PHE A 164 9.07 4.05 13.65
C PHE A 164 9.49 5.07 12.61
N HIS A 165 10.67 4.90 12.04
CA HIS A 165 11.07 5.63 10.84
C HIS A 165 10.59 4.89 9.58
N VAL A 166 10.41 5.59 8.46
CA VAL A 166 10.06 4.99 7.17
C VAL A 166 11.11 3.98 6.68
N ASN A 167 12.36 4.11 7.14
CA ASN A 167 13.44 3.16 6.82
C ASN A 167 13.22 1.84 7.56
N ASP A 168 12.73 1.89 8.79
CA ASP A 168 12.40 0.70 9.59
C ASP A 168 11.15 -0.01 9.06
N LEU A 169 10.18 0.76 8.54
CA LEU A 169 9.06 0.21 7.79
C LEU A 169 9.54 -0.59 6.58
N HIS A 170 10.39 0.01 5.73
CA HIS A 170 10.93 -0.68 4.56
C HIS A 170 11.77 -1.91 4.93
N ALA A 171 12.59 -1.84 5.99
CA ALA A 171 13.30 -3.00 6.52
C ALA A 171 12.33 -4.12 6.92
N THR A 172 11.29 -3.77 7.70
CA THR A 172 10.23 -4.69 8.14
C THR A 172 9.51 -5.34 6.95
N MET A 173 9.13 -4.56 5.94
CA MET A 173 8.49 -5.07 4.72
C MET A 173 9.40 -6.04 3.97
N MET A 174 10.69 -5.73 3.82
CA MET A 174 11.64 -6.62 3.17
C MET A 174 11.82 -7.92 3.93
N SER A 175 11.95 -7.87 5.26
CA SER A 175 12.06 -9.07 6.10
C SER A 175 10.82 -9.96 6.01
N LEU A 176 9.62 -9.37 6.01
CA LEU A 176 8.36 -10.11 5.78
C LEU A 176 8.32 -10.79 4.41
N LEU A 177 8.97 -10.20 3.40
CA LEU A 177 9.13 -10.78 2.06
C LEU A 177 10.32 -11.76 1.95
N GLY A 178 11.05 -12.02 3.05
CA GLY A 178 12.21 -12.90 3.08
C GLY A 178 13.46 -12.32 2.44
N VAL A 179 13.57 -10.99 2.35
CA VAL A 179 14.70 -10.27 1.76
C VAL A 179 15.51 -9.59 2.85
N ASN A 180 16.82 -9.84 2.90
CA ASN A 180 17.72 -9.07 3.74
C ASN A 180 18.00 -7.70 3.09
N HIS A 181 17.43 -6.63 3.67
CA HIS A 181 17.58 -5.28 3.15
C HIS A 181 19.02 -4.74 3.19
N GLU A 182 19.89 -5.32 4.02
CA GLU A 182 21.30 -4.92 4.11
C GLU A 182 22.16 -5.54 3.00
N GLU A 183 21.72 -6.67 2.44
CA GLU A 183 22.39 -7.36 1.33
C GLU A 183 21.87 -6.91 -0.04
N LEU A 184 20.66 -6.34 -0.10
CA LEU A 184 20.09 -5.77 -1.31
C LEU A 184 20.70 -4.40 -1.61
N THR A 185 21.95 -4.40 -2.08
CA THR A 185 22.68 -3.18 -2.43
C THR A 185 23.05 -3.13 -3.90
N TYR A 186 23.28 -1.91 -4.41
CA TYR A 186 23.90 -1.69 -5.70
C TYR A 186 24.88 -0.52 -5.65
N LEU A 187 26.01 -0.66 -6.35
CA LEU A 187 27.02 0.39 -6.41
C LEU A 187 26.53 1.55 -7.29
N PHE A 188 26.37 2.72 -6.70
CA PHE A 188 25.98 3.95 -7.41
C PHE A 188 26.67 5.16 -6.80
N GLU A 189 27.30 5.98 -7.66
CA GLU A 189 28.06 7.17 -7.26
C GLU A 189 29.12 6.89 -6.17
N GLY A 190 29.78 5.73 -6.25
CA GLY A 190 30.90 5.38 -5.36
C GLY A 190 30.47 4.87 -3.98
N ARG A 191 29.19 4.55 -3.77
CA ARG A 191 28.70 3.92 -2.55
C ARG A 191 27.70 2.81 -2.85
N GLU A 192 27.72 1.77 -2.03
CA GLU A 192 26.64 0.77 -1.96
C GLU A 192 25.35 1.45 -1.48
N ARG A 193 24.38 1.59 -2.39
CA ARG A 193 23.05 2.13 -2.11
C ARG A 193 22.11 0.99 -1.76
N ARG A 194 21.25 1.20 -0.76
CA ARG A 194 20.16 0.30 -0.36
C ARG A 194 18.90 1.11 -0.08
N LEU A 195 17.72 0.48 -0.13
CA LEU A 195 16.43 1.18 0.03
C LEU A 195 16.30 1.88 1.39
N THR A 196 16.87 1.29 2.44
CA THR A 196 16.81 1.82 3.81
C THR A 196 17.95 2.80 4.12
N ASP A 197 18.78 3.17 3.13
CA ASP A 197 19.99 3.99 3.26
C ASP A 197 20.83 3.63 4.49
N VAL A 198 21.03 4.53 5.46
CA VAL A 198 21.78 4.25 6.71
C VAL A 198 20.88 3.76 7.85
N GLY A 199 19.56 3.66 7.63
CA GLY A 199 18.57 3.26 8.63
C GLY A 199 18.10 1.81 8.47
N GLY A 200 17.00 1.48 9.16
CA GLY A 200 16.35 0.17 9.11
C GLY A 200 16.73 -0.77 10.26
N GLN A 201 17.30 -0.25 11.35
CA GLN A 201 17.77 -1.07 12.47
C GLN A 201 16.63 -1.58 13.38
N ASN A 202 15.42 -1.02 13.24
CA ASN A 202 14.27 -1.40 14.06
C ASN A 202 13.27 -2.26 13.27
N ASP A 203 13.73 -3.36 12.68
CA ASP A 203 12.85 -4.34 12.03
C ASP A 203 11.96 -5.08 13.06
N ILE A 204 10.64 -5.00 12.87
CA ILE A 204 9.65 -5.61 13.77
C ILE A 204 8.86 -6.75 13.12
N SER A 205 9.31 -7.28 12.00
CA SER A 205 8.68 -8.40 11.29
C SER A 205 8.35 -9.56 12.24
N ARG A 206 9.26 -9.92 13.16
CA ARG A 206 8.99 -10.94 14.21
C ARG A 206 7.82 -10.59 15.11
N ARG A 207 7.77 -9.36 15.63
CA ARG A 207 6.64 -8.87 16.46
C ARG A 207 5.31 -8.92 15.71
N LEU A 208 5.32 -8.83 14.38
CA LEU A 208 4.11 -8.86 13.56
C LEU A 208 3.60 -10.28 13.29
N VAL A 209 4.48 -11.28 13.19
CA VAL A 209 4.10 -12.67 12.85
C VAL A 209 3.99 -13.58 14.08
N GLU A 210 4.65 -13.24 15.18
CA GLU A 210 4.58 -13.96 16.46
C GLU A 210 3.35 -13.53 17.27
N GLY A 211 2.78 -14.43 18.07
CA GLY A 211 1.59 -14.20 18.90
C GLY A 211 1.95 -13.95 20.35
#